data_AF-A0A5P3VH36-F1
#
_entry.id   AF-A0A5P3VH36-F1
#
_cell.length_a   1.000
_cell.length_b   1.000
_cell.length_c   1.000
_cell.angle_alpha   90.00
_cell.angle_beta   90.00
_cell.angle_gamma   90.00
#
_symmetry.space_group_name_H-M   'P 1'
#
loop_
_entity.id
_entity.type
_entity.pdbx_description
1 polymer ?
#
loop_
_entity_poly.entity_id
_entity_poly.type
_entity_poly.pdbx_seq_one_letter_code
_entity_poly.pdbx_strand_id
1 'polypeptide(L)'
;MLRITVELLPGGCEDGQKILATGDIARVTGRRLGTYSIVLHEEPFGMIARGELVNYPRYGKSIWDLVARCAIVAMTGREEMPPRPTLPDVPIHHTGSLPYVRLSEIPQPARALFERNLQTLTRSLIAGVDEPGECVRASVWVDFLDGKR
;
A
#
# COMPACT_ATOMS: atom_id res chain seq x y z
N MET A 1 -14.63 4.31 20.22
CA MET A 1 -14.08 4.27 18.85
C MET A 1 -12.57 4.30 18.97
N LEU A 2 -11.87 3.40 18.30
CA LEU A 2 -10.41 3.32 18.24
C LEU A 2 -10.00 3.70 16.82
N ARG A 3 -9.09 4.67 16.67
CA ARG A 3 -8.54 5.05 15.37
C ARG A 3 -7.08 4.67 15.28
N ILE A 4 -6.69 4.12 14.15
CA ILE A 4 -5.34 3.68 13.82
C ILE A 4 -4.86 4.54 12.65
N THR A 5 -3.62 4.99 12.72
CA THR A 5 -2.93 5.69 11.62
C THR A 5 -1.69 4.87 11.27
N VAL A 6 -1.50 4.60 9.98
CA VAL A 6 -0.29 3.99 9.45
C VAL A 6 0.54 5.10 8.81
N GLU A 7 1.76 5.27 9.30
CA GLU A 7 2.66 6.35 8.89
C GLU A 7 3.96 5.76 8.37
N LEU A 8 4.46 6.36 7.29
CA LEU A 8 5.82 6.16 6.82
C LEU A 8 6.70 7.23 7.46
N LEU A 9 7.76 6.78 8.15
CA LEU A 9 8.81 7.63 8.72
C LEU A 9 10.12 7.33 7.99
N PRO A 10 10.47 8.08 6.91
CA PRO A 10 11.70 7.87 6.17
C PRO A 10 12.92 7.97 7.10
N GLY A 11 13.73 6.92 7.16
CA GLY A 11 14.90 6.86 8.04
C GLY A 11 14.58 6.97 9.54
N GLY A 12 13.32 6.78 9.95
CA GLY A 12 12.87 6.97 11.33
C GLY A 12 12.76 8.43 11.78
N CYS A 13 12.90 9.39 10.86
CA CYS A 13 12.72 10.81 11.15
C CYS A 13 11.27 11.24 10.93
N GLU A 14 10.82 12.23 11.71
CA GLU A 14 9.53 12.90 11.50
C GLU A 14 9.58 13.82 10.26
N ASP A 15 10.77 14.28 9.87
CA ASP A 15 10.95 15.02 8.62
C ASP A 15 10.64 14.12 7.41
N GLY A 16 9.58 14.46 6.69
CA GLY A 16 9.06 13.65 5.58
C GLY A 16 8.04 12.59 6.00
N GLN A 17 7.52 12.64 7.24
CA GLN A 17 6.40 11.80 7.69
C GLN A 17 5.24 11.88 6.69
N LYS A 18 4.71 10.72 6.35
CA LYS A 18 3.54 10.60 5.47
C LYS A 18 2.54 9.61 6.04
N ILE A 19 1.31 10.05 6.22
CA ILE A 19 0.19 9.14 6.51
C ILE A 19 -0.09 8.33 5.25
N LEU A 20 -0.01 7.00 5.39
CA LEU A 20 -0.33 6.07 4.33
C LEU A 20 -1.81 5.68 4.36
N ALA A 21 -2.32 5.35 5.55
CA ALA A 21 -3.69 4.88 5.71
C ALA A 21 -4.21 5.19 7.12
N THR A 22 -5.53 5.20 7.26
CA THR A 22 -6.21 5.26 8.56
C THR A 22 -7.25 4.15 8.68
N GLY A 23 -7.57 3.77 9.91
CA GLY A 23 -8.57 2.75 10.19
C GLY A 23 -9.38 3.09 11.44
N ASP A 24 -10.70 3.02 11.34
CA ASP A 24 -11.62 3.26 12.46
C ASP A 24 -12.28 1.96 12.89
N ILE A 25 -12.06 1.58 14.16
CA ILE A 25 -12.65 0.41 14.81
C ILE A 25 -13.71 0.87 15.81
N ALA A 26 -14.93 0.38 15.64
CA ALA A 26 -16.03 0.60 16.55
C ALA A 26 -16.57 -0.72 17.09
N ARG A 27 -16.94 -0.74 18.36
CA ARG A 27 -17.69 -1.88 18.92
C ARG A 27 -19.15 -1.71 18.53
N VAL A 28 -19.72 -2.74 17.91
CA VAL A 28 -21.11 -2.77 17.46
C VAL A 28 -22.00 -3.36 18.55
N THR A 29 -21.67 -4.57 19.03
CA THR A 29 -22.47 -5.29 20.04
C THR A 29 -21.61 -6.20 20.92
N GLY A 30 -22.28 -6.94 21.81
CA GLY A 30 -21.71 -8.05 22.58
C GLY A 30 -21.38 -7.69 24.03
N ARG A 31 -21.23 -8.70 24.91
CA ARG A 31 -20.83 -8.53 26.32
C ARG A 31 -19.43 -9.08 26.56
N ARG A 32 -19.31 -10.40 26.75
CA ARG A 32 -18.04 -11.13 26.95
C ARG A 32 -17.29 -11.32 25.63
N LEU A 33 -18.03 -11.71 24.60
CA LEU A 33 -17.60 -11.69 23.20
C LEU A 33 -18.21 -10.45 22.55
N GLY A 34 -17.40 -9.69 21.84
CA GLY A 34 -17.78 -8.45 21.17
C GLY A 34 -17.73 -8.60 19.66
N THR A 35 -18.62 -7.87 18.98
CA THR A 35 -18.52 -7.65 17.53
C THR A 35 -17.96 -6.25 17.29
N TYR A 36 -16.94 -6.17 16.44
CA TYR A 36 -16.25 -4.93 16.11
C TYR A 36 -16.32 -4.69 14.61
N SER A 37 -16.79 -3.51 14.20
CA SER A 37 -16.71 -3.05 12.82
C SER A 37 -15.41 -2.30 12.60
N ILE A 38 -14.81 -2.47 11.43
CA ILE A 38 -13.65 -1.71 10.98
C ILE A 38 -13.91 -1.12 9.60
N VAL A 39 -13.43 0.11 9.41
CA VAL A 39 -13.37 0.78 8.11
C VAL A 39 -11.94 1.24 7.88
N LEU A 40 -11.37 0.91 6.72
CA LEU A 40 -10.02 1.30 6.30
C LEU A 40 -10.10 2.36 5.21
N HIS A 41 -9.26 3.37 5.33
CA HIS A 41 -9.14 4.49 4.41
C HIS A 41 -7.69 4.67 3.95
N GLU A 42 -7.50 4.97 2.68
CA GLU A 42 -6.21 5.28 2.08
C GLU A 42 -6.35 6.46 1.13
N GLU A 43 -5.48 7.46 1.24
CA GLU A 43 -5.50 8.61 0.32
C GLU A 43 -4.67 8.30 -0.95
N PRO A 44 -5.26 8.45 -2.16
CA PRO A 44 -6.42 9.27 -2.50
C PRO A 44 -7.70 8.45 -2.72
N PHE A 45 -7.68 7.15 -2.39
CA PHE A 45 -8.73 6.20 -2.73
C PHE A 45 -9.96 6.26 -1.81
N GLY A 46 -9.87 6.99 -0.69
CA GLY A 46 -10.94 7.08 0.30
C GLY A 46 -11.10 5.76 1.05
N MET A 47 -12.34 5.27 1.20
CA MET A 47 -12.60 3.99 1.86
C MET A 47 -12.19 2.82 0.94
N ILE A 48 -11.18 2.05 1.36
CA ILE A 48 -10.65 0.92 0.60
C ILE A 48 -11.21 -0.43 1.06
N ALA A 49 -11.62 -0.54 2.31
CA ALA A 49 -12.12 -1.80 2.87
C ALA A 49 -12.99 -1.58 4.11
N ARG A 50 -13.86 -2.56 4.38
CA ARG A 50 -14.65 -2.64 5.61
C ARG A 50 -14.81 -4.09 6.03
N GLY A 51 -14.96 -4.34 7.32
CA GLY A 51 -15.15 -5.68 7.85
C GLY A 51 -15.78 -5.70 9.23
N GLU A 52 -16.22 -6.88 9.64
CA GLU A 52 -16.73 -7.12 10.99
C GLU A 52 -16.01 -8.32 11.63
N LEU A 53 -15.32 -8.05 12.72
CA LEU A 53 -14.73 -9.07 13.57
C LEU A 53 -15.77 -9.54 14.58
N VAL A 54 -16.27 -10.76 14.40
CA VAL A 54 -17.29 -11.37 15.26
C VAL A 54 -16.66 -12.17 16.40
N ASN A 55 -17.38 -12.30 17.51
CA ASN A 55 -17.00 -13.15 18.64
C ASN A 55 -15.60 -12.87 19.25
N TYR A 56 -15.07 -11.64 19.13
CA TYR A 56 -13.78 -11.30 19.70
C TYR A 56 -13.84 -11.26 21.23
N PRO A 57 -12.94 -11.95 21.96
CA PRO A 57 -12.91 -11.92 23.42
C PRO A 57 -12.49 -10.52 23.91
N ARG A 58 -13.36 -9.85 24.67
CA ARG A 58 -13.15 -8.45 25.10
C ARG A 58 -11.86 -8.23 25.91
N TYR A 59 -11.43 -9.24 26.66
CA TYR A 59 -10.18 -9.24 27.43
C TYR A 59 -9.05 -10.00 26.72
N GLY A 60 -9.15 -10.12 25.39
CA GLY A 60 -8.15 -10.77 24.55
C GLY A 60 -6.86 -9.96 24.50
N LYS A 61 -5.75 -10.62 24.85
CA LYS A 61 -4.35 -10.17 24.72
C LYS A 61 -4.16 -8.65 24.81
N SER A 62 -3.98 -7.99 23.67
CA SER A 62 -3.63 -6.57 23.57
C SER A 62 -4.56 -5.86 22.58
N ILE A 63 -4.60 -4.53 22.64
CA ILE A 63 -5.29 -3.71 21.64
C ILE A 63 -4.76 -3.99 20.22
N TRP A 64 -3.48 -4.33 20.09
CA TRP A 64 -2.85 -4.64 18.81
C TRP A 64 -3.32 -5.97 18.20
N ASP A 65 -3.72 -6.94 19.01
CA ASP A 65 -4.36 -8.18 18.50
C ASP A 65 -5.71 -7.85 17.85
N LEU A 66 -6.51 -7.01 18.50
CA LEU A 66 -7.77 -6.50 17.93
C LEU A 66 -7.52 -5.73 16.62
N VAL A 67 -6.56 -4.81 16.62
CA VAL A 67 -6.18 -4.03 15.43
C VAL A 67 -5.80 -4.97 14.28
N ALA A 68 -4.90 -5.91 14.52
CA ALA A 68 -4.42 -6.84 13.50
C ALA A 68 -5.54 -7.70 12.92
N ARG A 69 -6.38 -8.31 13.77
CA ARG A 69 -7.50 -9.14 13.31
C ARG A 69 -8.55 -8.35 12.55
N CYS A 70 -8.91 -7.17 13.04
CA CYS A 70 -9.83 -6.30 12.31
C CYS A 70 -9.27 -5.93 10.95
N ALA A 71 -8.00 -5.51 10.86
CA ALA A 71 -7.37 -5.19 9.58
C ALA A 71 -7.37 -6.39 8.62
N ILE A 72 -7.06 -7.58 9.11
CA ILE A 72 -7.09 -8.82 8.33
C ILE A 72 -8.51 -9.11 7.81
N VAL A 73 -9.53 -9.02 8.67
CA VAL A 73 -10.94 -9.25 8.26
C VAL A 73 -11.41 -8.20 7.26
N ALA A 74 -11.03 -6.93 7.42
CA ALA A 74 -11.37 -5.89 6.45
C ALA A 74 -10.80 -6.19 5.06
N MET A 75 -9.54 -6.64 5.00
CA MET A 75 -8.84 -6.88 3.74
C MET A 75 -9.20 -8.21 3.08
N THR A 76 -9.50 -9.26 3.85
CA THR A 76 -9.65 -10.63 3.33
C THR A 76 -11.05 -11.23 3.52
N GLY A 77 -11.89 -10.60 4.34
CA GLY A 77 -13.18 -11.15 4.77
C GLY A 77 -13.07 -12.32 5.73
N ARG A 78 -11.87 -12.71 6.17
CA ARG A 78 -11.60 -13.85 7.07
C ARG A 78 -10.58 -13.47 8.13
N GLU A 79 -10.46 -14.24 9.22
CA GLU A 79 -9.40 -14.07 10.22
C GLU A 79 -8.10 -14.81 9.81
N GLU A 80 -7.70 -14.69 8.54
CA GLU A 80 -6.52 -15.36 7.99
C GLU A 80 -5.62 -14.35 7.28
N MET A 81 -4.34 -14.31 7.68
CA MET A 81 -3.39 -13.37 7.10
C MET A 81 -3.10 -13.78 5.65
N PRO A 82 -3.22 -12.85 4.68
CA PRO A 82 -2.87 -13.17 3.30
C PRO A 82 -1.36 -13.46 3.19
N PRO A 83 -0.93 -14.18 2.15
CA PRO A 83 0.50 -14.35 1.89
C PRO A 83 1.18 -12.99 1.76
N ARG A 84 2.46 -12.94 2.13
CA ARG A 84 3.26 -11.72 2.00
C ARG A 84 3.24 -11.25 0.53
N PRO A 85 2.95 -9.95 0.26
CA PRO A 85 3.02 -9.41 -1.09
C PRO A 85 4.40 -9.66 -1.71
N THR A 86 4.41 -10.11 -2.95
CA THR A 86 5.64 -10.23 -3.76
C THR A 86 5.85 -8.97 -4.56
N LEU A 87 7.11 -8.58 -4.76
CA LEU A 87 7.42 -7.49 -5.69
C LEU A 87 6.94 -7.85 -7.10
N PRO A 88 6.39 -6.89 -7.85
CA PRO A 88 6.01 -7.13 -9.23
C PRO A 88 7.25 -7.46 -10.08
N ASP A 89 7.18 -8.56 -10.80
CA ASP A 89 8.21 -8.97 -11.76
C ASP A 89 8.00 -8.20 -13.07
N VAL A 90 8.79 -7.15 -13.28
CA VAL A 90 8.68 -6.26 -14.44
C VAL A 90 9.94 -6.37 -15.29
N PRO A 91 9.80 -6.67 -16.60
CA PRO A 91 10.95 -6.78 -17.50
C PRO A 91 11.79 -5.51 -17.58
N ILE A 92 13.12 -5.67 -17.61
CA ILE A 92 14.08 -4.59 -17.87
C ILE A 92 14.61 -4.73 -19.30
N HIS A 93 14.25 -3.76 -20.14
CA HIS A 93 14.70 -3.64 -21.52
C HIS A 93 15.99 -2.82 -21.62
N HIS A 94 16.67 -2.91 -22.75
CA HIS A 94 17.93 -2.20 -23.00
C HIS A 94 17.91 -1.56 -24.39
N THR A 95 18.32 -0.29 -24.47
CA THR A 95 18.67 0.39 -25.73
C THR A 95 20.12 0.82 -25.65
N GLY A 96 21.01 0.08 -26.30
CA GLY A 96 22.45 0.21 -26.07
C GLY A 96 22.80 -0.14 -24.61
N SER A 97 23.44 0.79 -23.90
CA SER A 97 23.80 0.65 -22.48
C SER A 97 22.76 1.19 -21.51
N LEU A 98 21.60 1.65 -21.99
CA LEU A 98 20.59 2.32 -21.16
C LEU A 98 19.46 1.35 -20.78
N PRO A 99 19.38 0.88 -19.52
CA PRO A 99 18.30 0.01 -19.06
C PRO A 99 17.01 0.80 -18.77
N TYR A 100 15.87 0.26 -19.18
CA TYR A 100 14.56 0.90 -19.05
C TYR A 100 13.43 -0.10 -18.79
N VAL A 101 12.32 0.41 -18.27
CA VAL A 101 11.07 -0.32 -18.00
C VAL A 101 9.94 0.36 -18.78
N ARG A 102 9.01 -0.43 -19.33
CA ARG A 102 7.81 0.08 -19.99
C ARG A 102 6.66 0.19 -19.00
N LEU A 103 5.97 1.33 -18.97
CA LEU A 103 4.85 1.55 -18.06
C LEU A 103 3.70 0.56 -18.31
N SER A 104 3.50 0.14 -19.55
CA SER A 104 2.49 -0.83 -19.95
C SER A 104 2.73 -2.25 -19.40
N GLU A 105 3.96 -2.58 -19.04
CA GLU A 105 4.34 -3.88 -18.48
C GLU A 105 4.27 -3.93 -16.96
N ILE A 106 4.10 -2.78 -16.30
CA ILE A 106 3.94 -2.73 -14.85
C ILE A 106 2.50 -3.18 -14.51
N PRO A 107 2.33 -4.22 -13.68
CA PRO A 107 1.00 -4.66 -13.28
C PRO A 107 0.30 -3.63 -12.39
N GLN A 108 -1.03 -3.58 -12.46
CA GLN A 108 -1.81 -2.85 -11.46
C GLN A 108 -1.79 -3.60 -10.12
N PRO A 109 -1.82 -2.90 -8.96
CA PRO A 109 -1.95 -1.44 -8.80
C PRO A 109 -0.63 -0.66 -8.86
N ALA A 110 0.51 -1.33 -9.01
CA ALA A 110 1.84 -0.70 -8.94
C ALA A 110 2.03 0.39 -10.01
N ARG A 111 1.48 0.18 -11.22
CA ARG A 111 1.53 1.18 -12.30
C ARG A 111 0.88 2.51 -11.91
N ALA A 112 -0.34 2.48 -11.37
CA ALA A 112 -1.04 3.70 -10.98
C ALA A 112 -0.30 4.50 -9.89
N LEU A 113 0.27 3.81 -8.91
CA LEU A 113 1.08 4.42 -7.85
C LEU A 113 2.37 5.03 -8.42
N PHE A 114 3.03 4.29 -9.31
CA PHE A 114 4.26 4.73 -9.95
C PHE A 114 4.03 5.93 -10.87
N GLU A 115 2.97 5.94 -11.68
CA GLU A 115 2.61 7.09 -12.53
C GLU A 115 2.33 8.35 -11.71
N ARG A 116 1.67 8.23 -10.55
CA ARG A 116 1.47 9.36 -9.61
C ARG A 116 2.79 9.85 -9.04
N ASN A 117 3.71 8.95 -8.69
CA ASN A 117 5.05 9.33 -8.24
C ASN A 117 5.82 10.05 -9.36
N LEU A 118 5.75 9.55 -10.60
CA LEU A 118 6.40 10.16 -11.77
C LEU A 118 5.90 11.57 -12.09
N GLN A 119 4.65 11.93 -11.77
CA GLN A 119 4.16 13.32 -11.95
C GLN A 119 4.98 14.33 -11.14
N THR A 120 5.63 13.89 -10.07
CA THR A 120 6.51 14.74 -9.25
C THR A 120 7.95 14.80 -9.77
N LEU A 121 8.32 13.96 -10.74
CA LEU A 121 9.65 13.85 -11.30
C LEU A 121 9.71 14.42 -12.73
N THR A 122 10.79 15.11 -13.08
CA THR A 122 11.04 15.53 -14.46
C THR A 122 11.21 14.30 -15.35
N ARG A 123 10.22 13.99 -16.21
CA ARG A 123 10.29 12.90 -17.19
C ARG A 123 11.54 13.06 -18.05
N SER A 124 12.53 12.20 -17.83
CA SER A 124 13.70 12.12 -18.71
C SER A 124 13.34 11.19 -19.88
N LEU A 125 13.04 11.77 -21.04
CA LEU A 125 12.74 11.03 -22.26
C LEU A 125 13.93 10.13 -22.63
N ILE A 126 13.64 8.87 -22.96
CA ILE A 126 14.64 7.91 -23.42
C ILE A 126 14.74 8.02 -24.94
N ALA A 127 15.87 8.51 -25.45
CA ALA A 127 16.09 8.62 -26.89
C ALA A 127 16.29 7.22 -27.54
N GLY A 128 15.70 7.00 -28.71
CA GLY A 128 15.91 5.77 -29.51
C GLY A 128 15.01 4.59 -29.17
N VAL A 129 13.89 4.82 -28.48
CA VAL A 129 12.85 3.81 -28.21
C VAL A 129 11.56 4.24 -28.92
N ASP A 130 10.83 3.29 -29.51
CA ASP A 130 9.48 3.53 -30.01
C ASP A 130 8.56 3.90 -28.83
N GLU A 131 7.85 5.03 -28.92
CA GLU A 131 7.03 5.60 -27.84
C GLU A 131 7.79 5.96 -26.55
N PRO A 132 8.75 6.91 -26.62
CA PRO A 132 9.60 7.28 -25.48
C PRO A 132 8.84 7.90 -24.29
N GLY A 133 7.56 8.27 -24.49
CA GLY A 133 6.67 8.76 -23.44
C GLY A 133 6.14 7.68 -22.49
N GLU A 134 6.22 6.40 -22.87
CA GLU A 134 5.77 5.26 -22.06
C GLU A 134 6.92 4.46 -21.41
N CYS A 135 8.15 4.96 -21.53
CA CYS A 135 9.34 4.31 -20.99
C CYS A 135 9.97 5.14 -19.88
N VAL A 136 10.53 4.47 -18.88
CA VAL A 136 11.25 5.08 -17.76
C VAL A 136 12.57 4.35 -17.53
N ARG A 137 13.60 5.07 -17.06
CA ARG A 137 14.87 4.43 -16.71
C ARG A 137 14.66 3.40 -15.61
N ALA A 138 15.30 2.23 -15.74
CA ALA A 138 15.16 1.15 -14.77
C ALA A 138 15.59 1.58 -13.35
N SER A 139 16.55 2.50 -13.23
CA SER A 139 16.97 3.06 -11.94
C SER A 139 15.84 3.80 -11.21
N VAL A 140 14.96 4.50 -11.93
CA VAL A 140 13.82 5.22 -11.33
C VAL A 140 12.78 4.23 -10.81
N TRP A 141 12.56 3.14 -11.53
CA TRP A 141 11.70 2.05 -11.08
C TRP A 141 12.25 1.36 -9.82
N VAL A 142 13.56 1.06 -9.79
CA VAL A 142 14.22 0.49 -8.61
C VAL A 142 14.16 1.44 -7.41
N ASP A 143 14.44 2.72 -7.60
CA ASP A 143 14.34 3.74 -6.55
C ASP A 143 12.92 3.81 -5.95
N PHE A 144 11.89 3.68 -6.80
CA PHE A 144 10.49 3.64 -6.37
C PHE A 144 10.18 2.37 -5.54
N LEU A 145 10.62 1.20 -5.98
CA LEU A 145 10.44 -0.05 -5.22
C LEU A 145 11.16 -0.03 -3.87
N ASP A 146 12.31 0.63 -3.80
CA ASP A 146 13.08 0.83 -2.57
C ASP A 146 12.52 1.94 -1.66
N GLY A 147 11.48 2.66 -2.08
CA GLY A 147 10.89 3.77 -1.33
C GLY A 147 11.82 4.99 -1.18
N LYS A 148 12.81 5.14 -2.08
CA LYS A 148 13.78 6.25 -2.05
C LYS A 148 13.25 7.53 -2.70
N ARG A 149 12.20 7.44 -3.51
CA ARG A 149 11.59 8.55 -4.28
C ARG A 149 10.08 8.40 -4.40
#